data_AF-A0A0B4H5Q6-F1
#
_entry.id   AF-A0A0B4H5Q6-F1
#
_cell.length_a   1.000
_cell.length_b   1.000
_cell.length_c   1.000
_cell.angle_alpha   90.00
_cell.angle_beta   90.00
_cell.angle_gamma   90.00
#
_symmetry.space_group_name_H-M   'P 1'
#
loop_
_entity.id
_entity.type
_entity.pdbx_description
1 polymer ?
#
loop_
_entity_poly.entity_id
_entity_poly.type
_entity_poly.pdbx_seq_one_letter_code
_entity_poly.pdbx_strand_id
1 'polypeptide(L)'
;MKSTPLLLACMASLALAGAIGDRQNAPNAVQADGQPPKSAAERVKEHCGRVGNEKDKKACNFAARQCTGRVARDAKIDEFLGCVDEAQACSSFALSDPNDQCVANAKRCKKEQNLPLGELTKLAECAKVGIPSYDEN
;
A
#
# COMPACT_ATOMS: atom_id res chain seq x y z
N MET A 1 9.88 -19.45 -54.55
CA MET A 1 10.88 -18.68 -53.77
C MET A 1 10.58 -18.96 -52.30
N LYS A 2 11.06 -20.08 -51.71
CA LYS A 2 12.30 -20.22 -50.92
C LYS A 2 12.59 -19.03 -49.99
N SER A 3 12.35 -19.18 -48.68
CA SER A 3 13.44 -19.29 -47.69
C SER A 3 12.92 -19.50 -46.24
N THR A 4 13.25 -20.69 -45.77
CA THR A 4 13.55 -21.29 -44.45
C THR A 4 13.63 -20.42 -43.17
N PRO A 5 13.27 -20.96 -41.99
CA PRO A 5 13.52 -20.38 -40.66
C PRO A 5 14.96 -20.59 -40.16
N LEU A 6 15.50 -19.62 -39.41
CA LEU A 6 16.78 -19.74 -38.71
C LEU A 6 16.58 -20.30 -37.29
N LEU A 7 17.04 -21.53 -37.09
CA LEU A 7 17.41 -22.09 -35.78
C LEU A 7 18.92 -21.87 -35.60
N LEU A 8 19.33 -21.24 -34.50
CA LEU A 8 20.72 -21.22 -34.00
C LEU A 8 20.61 -21.17 -32.46
N ALA A 9 20.63 -22.31 -31.77
CA ALA A 9 21.79 -23.06 -31.27
C ALA A 9 22.32 -22.56 -29.90
N CYS A 10 22.19 -23.47 -28.94
CA CYS A 10 22.93 -23.69 -27.68
C CYS A 10 23.88 -22.61 -27.17
N MET A 11 23.65 -22.18 -25.92
CA MET A 11 24.73 -21.97 -24.96
C MET A 11 24.42 -22.75 -23.68
N ALA A 12 25.14 -23.86 -23.52
CA ALA A 12 25.34 -24.48 -22.22
C ALA A 12 26.22 -23.54 -21.39
N SER A 13 25.90 -23.37 -20.11
CA SER A 13 26.86 -22.90 -19.13
C SER A 13 26.81 -23.85 -17.95
N LEU A 14 27.93 -24.55 -17.79
CA LEU A 14 28.21 -25.50 -16.73
C LEU A 14 28.23 -24.80 -15.36
N ALA A 15 27.90 -25.61 -14.36
CA ALA A 15 27.88 -25.29 -12.94
C ALA A 15 29.24 -24.83 -12.39
N LEU A 16 29.18 -23.95 -11.39
CA LEU A 16 30.19 -23.82 -10.34
C LEU A 16 29.54 -24.17 -9.01
N ALA A 17 30.05 -25.23 -8.39
CA ALA A 17 29.76 -25.62 -7.02
C ALA A 17 30.58 -24.77 -6.04
N GLY A 18 30.00 -24.47 -4.88
CA GLY A 18 30.73 -24.22 -3.64
C GLY A 18 30.58 -22.83 -3.02
N ALA A 19 29.72 -22.69 -2.00
CA ALA A 19 30.15 -22.52 -0.60
C ALA A 19 28.94 -22.24 0.29
N ILE A 20 28.88 -22.97 1.40
CA ILE A 20 27.86 -22.96 2.43
C ILE A 20 28.08 -21.72 3.30
N GLY A 21 27.01 -20.96 3.56
CA GLY A 21 27.04 -19.77 4.41
C GLY A 21 25.63 -19.48 4.91
N ASP A 22 25.24 -20.22 5.94
CA ASP A 22 23.97 -20.12 6.65
C ASP A 22 23.77 -18.72 7.27
N ARG A 23 22.76 -17.99 6.82
CA ARG A 23 22.05 -16.99 7.62
C ARG A 23 20.56 -17.08 7.32
N GLN A 24 19.92 -18.08 7.93
CA GLN A 24 18.48 -18.21 8.00
C GLN A 24 17.84 -17.24 9.02
N ASN A 25 16.53 -17.03 8.82
CA ASN A 25 15.47 -16.47 9.66
C ASN A 25 15.25 -14.94 9.65
N ALA A 26 14.05 -14.41 9.37
CA ALA A 26 12.70 -14.99 9.45
C ALA A 26 11.68 -14.27 8.53
N PRO A 27 10.39 -14.66 8.48
CA PRO A 27 9.76 -15.27 7.31
C PRO A 27 8.77 -14.32 6.61
N ASN A 28 8.89 -14.18 5.28
CA ASN A 28 7.74 -13.73 4.50
C ASN A 28 6.92 -14.96 4.11
N ALA A 29 5.65 -14.90 4.50
CA ALA A 29 4.66 -15.93 4.29
C ALA A 29 4.66 -16.42 2.84
N VAL A 30 4.53 -17.75 2.74
CA VAL A 30 4.34 -18.52 1.51
C VAL A 30 3.23 -17.87 0.66
N GLN A 31 3.59 -17.36 -0.51
CA GLN A 31 2.72 -17.37 -1.67
C GLN A 31 3.37 -18.27 -2.70
N ALA A 32 2.90 -19.52 -2.72
CA ALA A 32 3.15 -20.43 -3.82
C ALA A 32 2.30 -19.96 -5.01
N ASP A 33 2.86 -19.07 -5.82
CA ASP A 33 2.58 -18.98 -7.25
C ASP A 33 3.61 -18.05 -7.88
N GLY A 34 4.20 -18.46 -9.00
CA GLY A 34 5.34 -17.83 -9.67
C GLY A 34 5.07 -16.46 -10.30
N GLN A 35 4.27 -15.62 -9.64
CA GLN A 35 3.94 -14.29 -10.11
C GLN A 35 5.00 -13.29 -9.62
N PRO A 36 5.56 -12.45 -10.50
CA PRO A 36 6.51 -11.43 -10.10
C PRO A 36 5.89 -10.51 -9.03
N PRO A 37 6.70 -9.99 -8.09
CA PRO A 37 6.20 -9.12 -7.04
C PRO A 37 5.47 -7.91 -7.65
N LYS A 38 4.22 -7.69 -7.22
CA LYS A 38 3.39 -6.58 -7.71
C LYS A 38 4.07 -5.25 -7.45
N SER A 39 3.96 -4.33 -8.42
CA SER A 39 4.43 -2.95 -8.26
C SER A 39 3.64 -2.21 -7.17
N ALA A 40 4.22 -1.14 -6.62
CA ALA A 40 3.51 -0.28 -5.66
C ALA A 40 2.20 0.27 -6.24
N ALA A 41 2.18 0.60 -7.53
CA ALA A 41 0.99 1.08 -8.22
C ALA A 41 -0.12 0.00 -8.28
N GLU A 42 0.24 -1.26 -8.55
CA GLU A 42 -0.73 -2.37 -8.53
C GLU A 42 -1.25 -2.64 -7.12
N ARG A 43 -0.39 -2.56 -6.10
CA ARG A 43 -0.80 -2.71 -4.70
C ARG A 43 -1.76 -1.60 -4.25
N VAL A 44 -1.54 -0.36 -4.68
CA VAL A 44 -2.48 0.75 -4.44
C VAL A 44 -3.80 0.53 -5.18
N LYS A 45 -3.75 0.09 -6.44
CA LYS A 45 -4.96 -0.20 -7.23
C LYS A 45 -5.81 -1.29 -6.59
N GLU A 46 -5.17 -2.36 -6.09
CA GLU A 46 -5.84 -3.43 -5.35
C GLU A 46 -6.41 -2.91 -4.03
N HIS A 47 -5.62 -2.17 -3.26
CA HIS A 47 -6.03 -1.59 -1.98
C HIS A 47 -7.26 -0.68 -2.11
N CYS A 48 -7.20 0.26 -3.06
CA CYS A 48 -8.28 1.19 -3.38
C CYS A 48 -9.42 0.54 -4.19
N GLY A 49 -9.22 -0.65 -4.74
CA GLY A 49 -10.25 -1.42 -5.42
C GLY A 49 -11.21 -2.14 -4.46
N ARG A 50 -10.87 -2.22 -3.17
CA ARG A 50 -11.71 -2.85 -2.13
C ARG A 50 -12.97 -2.06 -1.82
N VAL A 51 -12.98 -0.75 -2.07
CA VAL A 51 -14.15 0.11 -1.79
C VAL A 51 -15.14 0.03 -2.94
N GLY A 52 -16.41 -0.22 -2.61
CA GLY A 52 -17.44 -0.56 -3.61
C GLY A 52 -18.02 0.61 -4.40
N ASN A 53 -17.68 1.87 -4.06
CA ASN A 53 -18.18 3.04 -4.77
C ASN A 53 -17.04 3.92 -5.34
N GLU A 54 -17.33 4.59 -6.45
CA GLU A 54 -16.34 5.41 -7.18
C GLU A 54 -15.90 6.66 -6.42
N LYS A 55 -16.72 7.19 -5.50
CA LYS A 55 -16.36 8.34 -4.65
C LYS A 55 -15.21 7.96 -3.71
N ASP A 56 -15.37 6.87 -2.97
CA ASP A 56 -14.38 6.37 -2.02
C ASP A 56 -13.12 5.90 -2.74
N LYS A 57 -13.26 5.30 -3.92
CA LYS A 57 -12.12 4.94 -4.76
C LYS A 57 -11.32 6.17 -5.19
N LYS A 58 -11.98 7.26 -5.59
CA LYS A 58 -11.32 8.54 -5.88
C LYS A 58 -10.65 9.13 -4.64
N ALA A 59 -11.32 9.08 -3.48
CA ALA A 59 -10.75 9.53 -2.21
C ALA A 59 -9.49 8.73 -1.83
N CYS A 60 -9.52 7.41 -1.99
CA CYS A 60 -8.37 6.53 -1.77
C CYS A 60 -7.20 6.85 -2.70
N ASN A 61 -7.46 7.03 -4.00
CA ASN A 61 -6.41 7.40 -4.96
C ASN A 61 -5.83 8.80 -4.67
N PHE A 62 -6.67 9.73 -4.21
CA PHE A 62 -6.20 11.04 -3.77
C PHE A 62 -5.33 10.94 -2.52
N ALA A 63 -5.74 10.16 -1.52
CA ALA A 63 -4.94 9.86 -0.32
C ALA A 63 -3.58 9.23 -0.68
N ALA A 64 -3.54 8.29 -1.63
CA ALA A 64 -2.30 7.69 -2.11
C ALA A 64 -1.33 8.74 -2.69
N ARG A 65 -1.83 9.73 -3.43
CA ARG A 65 -0.99 10.83 -3.95
C ARG A 65 -0.43 11.70 -2.84
N GLN A 66 -1.21 11.98 -1.79
CA GLN A 66 -0.72 12.73 -0.63
C GLN A 66 0.39 11.97 0.11
N CYS A 67 0.26 10.65 0.21
CA CYS A 67 1.22 9.80 0.91
C CYS A 67 2.58 9.70 0.21
N THR A 68 2.68 9.95 -1.10
CA THR A 68 3.96 10.00 -1.81
C THR A 68 4.92 11.06 -1.25
N GLY A 69 4.40 12.15 -0.69
CA GLY A 69 5.20 13.18 -0.03
C GLY A 69 5.36 13.02 1.48
N ARG A 70 4.60 12.11 2.11
CA ARG A 70 4.54 11.95 3.58
C ARG A 70 5.30 10.72 4.09
N VAL A 71 5.54 9.73 3.22
CA VAL A 71 6.20 8.47 3.55
C VAL A 71 7.59 8.42 2.92
N ALA A 72 8.56 7.79 3.59
CA ALA A 72 9.90 7.62 3.05
C ALA A 72 9.89 6.82 1.73
N ARG A 73 10.79 7.15 0.80
CA ARG A 73 10.81 6.54 -0.55
C ARG A 73 11.10 5.03 -0.53
N ASP A 74 11.83 4.57 0.48
CA ASP A 74 12.22 3.19 0.73
C ASP A 74 11.32 2.50 1.77
N ALA A 75 10.26 3.16 2.23
CA ALA A 75 9.32 2.59 3.18
C ALA A 75 8.68 1.31 2.62
N LYS A 76 8.31 0.41 3.54
CA LYS A 76 7.57 -0.79 3.17
C LYS A 76 6.21 -0.38 2.60
N ILE A 77 5.77 -1.10 1.58
CA ILE A 77 4.50 -0.81 0.93
C ILE A 77 3.30 -0.90 1.89
N ASP A 78 3.35 -1.71 2.96
CA ASP A 78 2.29 -1.72 3.99
C ASP A 78 2.26 -0.43 4.82
N GLU A 79 3.40 0.23 5.03
CA GLU A 79 3.47 1.56 5.66
C GLU A 79 2.86 2.63 4.73
N PHE A 80 3.16 2.55 3.43
CA PHE A 80 2.55 3.42 2.44
C PHE A 80 1.03 3.27 2.40
N LEU A 81 0.52 2.03 2.30
CA LEU A 81 -0.93 1.75 2.37
C LEU A 81 -1.52 2.13 3.73
N GLY A 82 -0.71 2.07 4.78
CA GLY A 82 -0.99 2.58 6.11
C GLY A 82 -1.40 4.04 6.08
N CYS A 83 -0.53 4.88 5.50
CA CYS A 83 -0.78 6.30 5.26
C CYS A 83 -2.02 6.53 4.39
N VAL A 84 -2.25 5.70 3.36
CA VAL A 84 -3.44 5.84 2.49
C VAL A 84 -4.72 5.70 3.30
N ASP A 85 -4.82 4.70 4.18
CA ASP A 85 -6.00 4.54 5.04
C ASP A 85 -6.19 5.73 5.99
N GLU A 86 -5.10 6.21 6.60
CA GLU A 86 -5.12 7.35 7.52
C GLU A 86 -5.63 8.63 6.83
N ALA A 87 -5.10 8.93 5.65
CA ALA A 87 -5.54 10.08 4.86
C ALA A 87 -6.96 9.91 4.29
N GLN A 88 -7.34 8.69 3.88
CA GLN A 88 -8.68 8.41 3.37
C GLN A 88 -9.76 8.54 4.45
N ALA A 89 -9.51 8.02 5.66
CA ALA A 89 -10.43 8.12 6.80
C ALA A 89 -10.76 9.57 7.18
N CYS A 90 -9.85 10.50 6.84
CA CYS A 90 -9.96 11.92 7.12
C CYS A 90 -10.44 12.76 5.92
N SER A 91 -10.85 12.11 4.82
CA SER A 91 -11.26 12.80 3.58
C SER A 91 -12.47 13.72 3.73
N SER A 92 -13.29 13.54 4.78
CA SER A 92 -14.40 14.44 5.12
C SER A 92 -13.96 15.84 5.55
N PHE A 93 -12.70 16.02 5.98
CA PHE A 93 -12.16 17.30 6.46
C PHE A 93 -11.41 18.10 5.37
N ALA A 94 -11.61 17.78 4.09
CA ALA A 94 -11.07 18.43 2.90
C ALA A 94 -10.02 19.54 3.15
N LEU A 95 -8.71 19.19 3.09
CA LEU A 95 -7.55 20.10 3.10
C LEU A 95 -7.58 21.30 4.08
N SER A 96 -8.31 21.17 5.18
CA SER A 96 -8.39 22.16 6.26
C SER A 96 -7.45 21.76 7.40
N ASP A 97 -7.10 22.67 8.33
CA ASP A 97 -6.31 22.35 9.51
C ASP A 97 -6.83 21.12 10.32
N PRO A 98 -8.16 20.89 10.42
CA PRO A 98 -8.74 19.64 10.91
C PRO A 98 -8.25 18.36 10.22
N ASN A 99 -7.84 18.42 8.95
CA ASN A 99 -7.37 17.27 8.19
C ASN A 99 -6.06 16.72 8.75
N ASP A 100 -5.07 17.58 9.03
CA ASP A 100 -3.77 17.11 9.54
C ASP A 100 -3.89 16.58 10.97
N GLN A 101 -4.73 17.21 11.82
CA GLN A 101 -5.05 16.68 13.14
C GLN A 101 -5.77 15.32 13.05
N CYS A 102 -6.69 15.16 12.09
CA CYS A 102 -7.34 13.89 11.83
C CYS A 102 -6.34 12.81 11.41
N VAL A 103 -5.44 13.10 10.48
CA VAL A 103 -4.44 12.13 10.01
C VAL A 103 -3.50 11.72 11.16
N ALA A 104 -3.09 12.67 11.99
CA ALA A 104 -2.29 12.38 13.18
C ALA A 104 -3.04 11.48 14.18
N ASN A 105 -4.33 11.75 14.43
CA ASN A 105 -5.17 10.90 15.26
C ASN A 105 -5.37 9.51 14.64
N ALA A 106 -5.63 9.42 13.33
CA ALA A 106 -5.79 8.15 12.62
C ALA A 106 -4.55 7.27 12.76
N LYS A 107 -3.35 7.84 12.59
CA LYS A 107 -2.08 7.13 12.79
C LYS A 107 -1.95 6.59 14.22
N ARG A 108 -2.30 7.39 15.23
CA ARG A 108 -2.32 6.96 16.64
C ARG A 108 -3.31 5.80 16.85
N CYS A 109 -4.55 5.97 16.39
CA CYS A 109 -5.62 4.98 16.51
C CYS A 109 -5.24 3.63 15.89
N LYS A 110 -4.65 3.66 14.70
CA LYS A 110 -4.21 2.45 14.00
C LYS A 110 -3.16 1.68 14.81
N LYS A 111 -2.22 2.38 15.44
CA LYS A 111 -1.18 1.79 16.28
C LYS A 111 -1.73 1.26 17.61
N GLU A 112 -2.55 2.05 18.30
CA GLU A 112 -3.09 1.69 19.63
C GLU A 112 -4.07 0.52 19.56
N GLN A 113 -4.90 0.48 18.52
CA GLN A 113 -5.93 -0.55 18.35
C GLN A 113 -5.49 -1.69 17.43
N ASN A 114 -4.26 -1.65 16.92
CA ASN A 114 -3.71 -2.61 15.95
C ASN A 114 -4.65 -2.87 14.76
N LEU A 115 -5.22 -1.79 14.20
CA LEU A 115 -6.23 -1.90 13.14
C LEU A 115 -5.59 -2.39 11.84
N PRO A 116 -6.16 -3.43 11.19
CA PRO A 116 -5.66 -3.90 9.91
C PRO A 116 -5.92 -2.90 8.78
N LEU A 117 -5.18 -3.05 7.69
CA LEU A 117 -5.33 -2.23 6.50
C LEU A 117 -6.77 -2.28 5.95
N GLY A 118 -7.37 -1.13 5.70
CA GLY A 118 -8.72 -0.97 5.17
C GLY A 118 -9.86 -0.93 6.19
N GLU A 119 -9.59 -0.97 7.50
CA GLU A 119 -10.64 -0.75 8.53
C GLU A 119 -10.98 0.75 8.65
N LEU A 120 -11.45 1.35 7.56
CA LEU A 120 -11.64 2.79 7.44
C LEU A 120 -12.71 3.34 8.37
N THR A 121 -13.79 2.59 8.64
CA THR A 121 -14.86 3.04 9.53
C THR A 121 -14.36 3.22 10.97
N LYS A 122 -13.75 2.18 11.54
CA LYS A 122 -13.19 2.25 12.90
C LYS A 122 -12.07 3.29 13.00
N LEU A 123 -11.26 3.38 11.95
CA LEU A 123 -10.20 4.37 11.87
C LEU A 123 -10.77 5.80 11.88
N ALA A 124 -11.79 6.07 11.07
CA ALA A 124 -12.44 7.38 11.01
C ALA A 124 -13.17 7.74 12.32
N GLU A 125 -13.84 6.79 12.95
CA GLU A 125 -14.49 6.99 14.26
C GLU A 125 -13.49 7.38 15.34
N CYS A 126 -12.36 6.67 15.42
CA CYS A 126 -11.31 7.01 16.38
C CYS A 126 -10.58 8.32 16.04
N ALA A 127 -10.36 8.60 14.75
CA ALA A 127 -9.60 9.76 14.30
C ALA A 127 -10.30 11.11 14.58
N LYS A 128 -11.64 11.11 14.65
CA LYS A 128 -12.47 12.31 14.88
C LYS A 128 -12.40 12.86 16.31
N VAL A 129 -11.82 12.12 17.26
CA VAL A 129 -11.75 12.55 18.67
C VAL A 129 -10.98 13.87 18.81
N GLY A 130 -11.64 14.87 19.38
CA GLY A 130 -11.04 16.20 19.63
C GLY A 130 -10.97 17.11 18.40
N ILE A 131 -11.61 16.74 17.28
CA ILE A 131 -11.73 17.58 16.09
C ILE A 131 -13.10 18.26 16.14
N PRO A 132 -13.20 19.60 16.11
CA PRO A 132 -14.48 20.27 16.07
C PRO A 132 -15.23 19.84 14.80
N SER A 133 -16.36 19.15 14.96
CA SER A 133 -17.31 18.95 13.88
C SER A 133 -17.98 20.29 13.62
N TYR A 134 -17.78 20.85 12.42
CA TYR A 134 -18.75 21.82 11.93
C TYR A 134 -19.98 21.01 11.55
N ASP A 135 -20.96 20.98 12.45
CA ASP A 135 -22.28 20.46 12.11
C ASP A 135 -22.78 21.27 10.91
N GLU A 136 -23.02 20.58 9.79
CA GLU A 136 -23.73 21.14 8.64
C GLU A 136 -25.13 21.54 9.14
N ASN A 137 -25.39 22.85 9.25
CA ASN A 137 -26.74 23.38 9.39
C ASN A 137 -27.55 23.13 8.11
#